data_AF-E1PK76-F1
#
_entry.id   AF-E1PK76-F1
#
_cell.length_a   1.000
_cell.length_b   1.000
_cell.length_c   1.000
_cell.angle_alpha   90.00
_cell.angle_beta   90.00
_cell.angle_gamma   90.00
#
_symmetry.space_group_name_H-M   'P 1'
#
loop_
_entity.id
_entity.type
_entity.pdbx_description
1 polymer ?
#
loop_
_entity_poly.entity_id
_entity_poly.type
_entity_poly.pdbx_seq_one_letter_code
_entity_poly.pdbx_strand_id
1 'polypeptide(L)'
;MIDNYVDVNTLNILCKKNKSVDVVIMTAGKGNLSTKDITKFNAQYPKLSVKTTTDFHDRFLIIDKVEVYHIGASIKDAGKKSFGITKIEDEDLVNSLVNKVR
;
A
#
# COMPACT_ATOMS: atom_id res chain seq x y z
N MET A 1 -2.97 0.58 2.01
CA MET A 1 -1.59 0.05 1.89
C MET A 1 -0.62 1.16 2.21
N ILE A 2 0.36 0.90 3.07
CA ILE A 2 1.41 1.85 3.47
C ILE A 2 2.74 1.33 2.90
N ASP A 3 3.37 2.10 2.02
CA ASP A 3 4.72 1.83 1.51
C ASP A 3 5.37 3.14 1.02
N ASN A 4 6.58 3.43 1.49
CA ASN A 4 7.28 4.67 1.15
C ASN A 4 7.97 4.65 -0.22
N TYR A 5 8.13 3.48 -0.84
CA TYR A 5 8.97 3.31 -2.04
C TYR A 5 8.18 2.92 -3.30
N VAL A 6 6.89 3.26 -3.34
CA VAL A 6 5.93 2.94 -4.41
C VAL A 6 6.41 3.48 -5.76
N ASP A 7 6.27 2.66 -6.81
CA ASP A 7 6.49 3.04 -8.20
C ASP A 7 5.48 2.34 -9.12
N VAL A 8 5.70 2.43 -10.43
CA VAL A 8 4.86 1.80 -11.46
C VAL A 8 4.74 0.27 -11.30
N ASN A 9 5.71 -0.42 -10.70
CA ASN A 9 5.63 -1.87 -10.47
C ASN A 9 4.61 -2.17 -9.37
N THR A 10 4.51 -1.33 -8.35
CA THR A 10 3.43 -1.43 -7.36
C THR A 10 2.06 -1.24 -8.02
N LEU A 11 1.93 -0.26 -8.93
CA LEU A 11 0.70 -0.09 -9.70
C LEU A 11 0.38 -1.32 -10.55
N ASN A 12 1.37 -1.92 -11.21
CA ASN A 12 1.18 -3.13 -12.02
C ASN A 12 0.66 -4.32 -11.19
N ILE A 13 1.08 -4.47 -9.93
CA ILE A 13 0.52 -5.49 -9.04
C ILE A 13 -0.96 -5.16 -8.75
N LEU A 14 -1.26 -3.90 -8.44
CA LEU A 14 -2.61 -3.44 -8.09
C LEU A 14 -3.58 -3.38 -9.28
N CYS A 15 -3.09 -3.48 -10.53
CA CYS A 15 -3.95 -3.52 -11.72
C CYS A 15 -4.91 -4.72 -11.71
N LYS A 16 -4.52 -5.79 -11.00
CA LYS A 16 -5.28 -7.03 -10.83
C LYS A 16 -6.38 -6.95 -9.78
N LYS A 17 -6.54 -5.81 -9.08
CA LYS A 17 -7.56 -5.69 -8.02
C LYS A 17 -8.97 -5.82 -8.59
N ASN A 18 -9.87 -6.40 -7.80
CA ASN A 18 -11.28 -6.49 -8.16
C ASN A 18 -11.91 -5.08 -8.26
N LYS A 19 -12.87 -4.92 -9.17
CA LYS A 19 -13.52 -3.62 -9.45
C LYS A 19 -14.18 -3.00 -8.20
N SER A 20 -14.71 -3.83 -7.30
CA SER A 20 -15.36 -3.41 -6.05
C SER A 20 -14.39 -3.10 -4.91
N VAL A 21 -13.09 -3.34 -5.08
CA VAL A 21 -12.10 -3.13 -4.02
C VAL A 21 -11.51 -1.73 -4.16
N ASP A 22 -11.75 -0.90 -3.14
CA ASP A 22 -11.14 0.42 -3.02
C ASP A 22 -9.72 0.31 -2.47
N VAL A 23 -8.78 1.00 -3.11
CA VAL A 23 -7.37 1.01 -2.69
C VAL A 23 -6.91 2.43 -2.45
N VAL A 24 -6.37 2.63 -1.25
CA VAL A 24 -5.61 3.83 -0.86
C VAL A 24 -4.17 3.43 -0.62
N ILE A 25 -3.25 4.08 -1.34
CA ILE A 25 -1.81 3.99 -1.13
C ILE A 25 -1.38 5.18 -0.28
N MET A 26 -0.76 4.90 0.86
CA MET A 26 -0.13 5.89 1.71
C MET A 26 1.38 5.77 1.56
N THR A 27 2.05 6.87 1.21
CA THR A 27 3.48 6.84 0.87
C THR A 27 4.17 8.14 1.26
N ALA A 28 5.42 8.07 1.70
CA ALA A 28 6.25 9.26 1.90
C ALA A 28 6.78 9.88 0.59
N GLY A 29 6.46 9.32 -0.58
CA GLY A 29 6.93 9.83 -1.87
C GLY A 29 8.43 9.61 -2.11
N LYS A 30 9.07 8.65 -1.40
CA LYS A 30 10.48 8.27 -1.61
C LYS A 30 10.67 7.35 -2.83
N GLY A 31 9.58 6.88 -3.42
CA GLY A 31 9.58 6.11 -4.66
C GLY A 31 9.46 7.00 -5.91
N ASN A 32 9.53 6.37 -7.07
CA ASN A 32 9.45 7.04 -8.37
C ASN A 32 8.03 6.91 -8.93
N LEU A 33 7.04 7.45 -8.22
CA LEU A 33 5.65 7.47 -8.67
C LEU A 33 5.21 8.91 -8.97
N SER A 34 4.87 9.20 -10.22
CA SER A 34 4.39 10.51 -10.64
C SER A 34 2.86 10.58 -10.71
N THR A 35 2.31 11.81 -10.67
CA THR A 35 0.88 12.04 -10.93
C THR A 35 0.45 11.54 -12.31
N LYS A 36 1.33 11.61 -13.32
CA LYS A 36 1.05 11.09 -14.67
C LYS A 36 0.85 9.57 -14.66
N ASP A 37 1.65 8.84 -13.89
CA ASP A 37 1.52 7.39 -13.74
C ASP A 37 0.18 7.02 -13.11
N ILE A 38 -0.21 7.74 -12.04
CA ILE A 38 -1.49 7.54 -11.35
C ILE A 38 -2.67 7.82 -12.30
N THR A 39 -2.63 8.94 -13.03
CA THR A 39 -3.67 9.31 -14.00
C THR A 39 -3.80 8.26 -15.10
N LYS A 40 -2.67 7.79 -15.65
CA LYS A 40 -2.66 6.76 -16.71
C LYS A 40 -3.23 5.43 -16.19
N PHE A 41 -2.84 5.02 -14.99
CA PHE A 41 -3.37 3.81 -14.36
C PHE A 41 -4.88 3.89 -14.16
N ASN A 42 -5.36 4.98 -13.55
CA ASN A 42 -6.79 5.17 -13.24
C ASN A 42 -7.67 5.33 -14.49
N ALA A 43 -7.09 5.62 -15.66
CA ALA A 43 -7.81 5.63 -16.93
C ALA A 43 -8.01 4.22 -17.53
N GLN A 44 -7.19 3.24 -17.14
CA GLN A 44 -7.17 1.90 -17.73
C GLN A 44 -7.64 0.80 -16.78
N TYR A 45 -7.46 1.00 -15.46
CA TYR A 45 -7.67 0.00 -14.44
C TYR A 45 -8.63 0.49 -13.34
N PRO A 46 -9.14 -0.40 -12.47
CA PRO A 46 -9.93 0.01 -11.32
C PRO A 46 -9.20 1.08 -10.52
N LYS A 47 -9.89 2.19 -10.23
CA LYS A 47 -9.24 3.38 -9.65
C LYS A 47 -8.63 3.10 -8.28
N LEU A 48 -7.54 3.80 -8.01
CA LEU A 48 -6.94 3.91 -6.69
C LEU A 48 -6.62 5.38 -6.38
N SER A 49 -6.42 5.65 -5.09
CA SER A 49 -5.95 6.95 -4.61
C SER A 49 -4.58 6.82 -3.96
N VAL A 50 -3.81 7.91 -4.03
CA VAL A 50 -2.49 8.01 -3.39
C VAL A 50 -2.52 9.21 -2.46
N LYS A 51 -2.12 9.00 -1.20
CA LYS A 51 -2.00 10.03 -0.16
C LYS A 51 -0.55 10.09 0.30
N THR A 52 -0.01 11.29 0.43
CA THR A 52 1.34 11.50 0.96
C THR A 52 1.30 11.59 2.49
N THR A 53 2.14 10.83 3.18
CA THR A 53 2.34 10.90 4.64
C THR A 53 3.76 10.44 4.99
N THR A 54 4.34 10.99 6.05
CA THR A 54 5.67 10.64 6.57
C THR A 54 5.60 9.88 7.90
N ASP A 55 4.42 9.50 8.37
CA ASP A 55 4.19 8.97 9.73
C ASP A 55 4.60 7.51 9.90
N PHE A 56 5.00 6.86 8.81
CA PHE A 56 5.29 5.43 8.76
C PHE A 56 6.70 5.20 8.24
N HIS A 57 7.49 4.44 9.01
CA HIS A 57 8.76 3.89 8.55
C HIS A 57 8.55 2.54 7.85
N ASP A 58 7.82 1.66 8.53
CA ASP A 58 7.53 0.31 8.07
C ASP A 58 6.36 0.26 7.09
N ARG A 59 6.10 -0.94 6.56
CA ARG A 59 5.11 -1.17 5.51
C ARG A 59 3.99 -2.04 6.03
N PHE A 60 2.77 -1.62 5.75
CA PHE A 60 1.59 -2.28 6.26
C PHE A 60 0.54 -2.46 5.15
N LEU A 61 -0.09 -3.61 5.13
CA LEU A 61 -1.33 -3.82 4.38
C LEU A 61 -2.48 -3.86 5.39
N ILE A 62 -3.44 -2.96 5.21
CA ILE A 62 -4.65 -2.89 6.03
C ILE A 62 -5.81 -3.32 5.14
N ILE A 63 -6.53 -4.35 5.57
CA ILE A 63 -7.68 -4.91 4.85
C ILE A 63 -8.95 -4.61 5.66
N ASP A 64 -9.94 -4.05 4.97
CA ASP A 64 -11.27 -3.71 5.51
C ASP A 64 -11.25 -2.90 6.83
N LYS A 65 -10.13 -2.19 7.07
CA LYS A 65 -9.87 -1.41 8.30
C LYS A 65 -9.91 -2.25 9.58
N VAL A 66 -9.68 -3.57 9.47
CA VAL A 66 -9.75 -4.50 10.61
C VAL A 66 -8.52 -5.40 10.69
N GLU A 67 -8.00 -5.87 9.55
CA GLU A 67 -6.80 -6.71 9.55
C GLU A 67 -5.58 -5.90 9.15
N VAL A 68 -4.46 -6.11 9.85
CA VAL A 68 -3.19 -5.46 9.55
C VAL A 68 -2.10 -6.50 9.37
N TYR A 69 -1.35 -6.38 8.28
CA TYR A 69 -0.20 -7.19 7.97
C TYR A 69 1.04 -6.31 7.89
N HIS A 70 2.12 -6.69 8.57
CA HIS A 70 3.44 -6.13 8.38
C HIS A 70 4.11 -6.77 7.17
N ILE A 71 4.78 -5.96 6.34
CA ILE A 71 5.47 -6.41 5.13
C ILE A 71 6.94 -6.00 5.21
N GLY A 72 7.83 -6.98 5.21
CA GLY A 72 9.27 -6.75 5.37
C GLY A 72 9.98 -6.09 4.19
N ALA A 73 9.32 -5.98 3.02
CA ALA A 73 9.89 -5.41 1.80
C ALA A 73 8.90 -4.48 1.08
N SER A 74 9.41 -3.59 0.23
CA SER A 74 8.53 -2.78 -0.61
C SER A 74 7.79 -3.67 -1.60
N ILE A 75 6.52 -3.36 -1.82
CA ILE A 75 5.63 -4.21 -2.65
C ILE A 75 6.09 -4.24 -4.10
N LYS A 76 6.76 -3.18 -4.59
CA LYS A 76 7.41 -3.19 -5.92
C LYS A 76 8.47 -4.29 -6.09
N ASP A 77 9.00 -4.81 -4.98
CA ASP A 77 10.04 -5.84 -4.95
C ASP A 77 9.49 -7.23 -4.61
N ALA A 78 8.16 -7.35 -4.47
CA ALA A 78 7.52 -8.64 -4.23
C ALA A 78 7.90 -9.65 -5.32
N GLY A 79 8.44 -10.81 -4.90
CA GLY A 79 8.89 -11.87 -5.79
C GLY A 79 10.35 -11.78 -6.27
N LYS A 80 11.10 -10.71 -5.93
CA LYS A 80 12.53 -10.60 -6.27
C LYS A 80 13.46 -11.34 -5.31
N LYS A 81 13.15 -11.27 -4.01
CA LYS A 81 13.89 -11.92 -2.91
C LYS A 81 12.90 -12.38 -1.86
N SER A 82 13.32 -13.29 -0.98
CA SER A 82 12.50 -13.73 0.14
C SER A 82 12.24 -12.58 1.12
N PHE A 83 10.99 -12.39 1.51
CA PHE A 83 10.56 -11.44 2.54
C PHE A 83 9.36 -12.01 3.31
N GLY A 84 9.14 -11.52 4.53
CA GLY A 84 8.03 -11.93 5.37
C GLY A 84 6.80 -11.04 5.19
N ILE A 85 5.63 -11.66 5.28
CA ILE A 85 4.35 -11.00 5.54
C ILE A 85 3.79 -11.64 6.80
N THR A 86 3.50 -10.83 7.81
CA THR A 86 3.03 -11.31 9.12
C THR A 86 1.76 -10.59 9.49
N LYS A 87 0.70 -11.33 9.79
CA LYS A 87 -0.52 -10.76 10.39
C LYS A 87 -0.21 -10.30 11.81
N ILE A 88 -0.64 -9.09 12.14
CA ILE A 88 -0.50 -8.53 13.48
C ILE A 88 -1.74 -8.93 14.27
N GLU A 89 -1.54 -9.66 15.38
CA GLU A 89 -2.63 -10.12 16.27
C GLU A 89 -2.82 -9.20 17.49
N ASP A 90 -1.88 -8.28 17.74
CA ASP A 90 -1.99 -7.30 18.81
C ASP A 90 -3.07 -6.26 18.46
N GLU A 91 -4.20 -6.31 19.17
CA GLU A 91 -5.37 -5.47 18.91
C GLU A 91 -5.09 -3.98 19.11
N ASP A 92 -4.28 -3.60 20.11
CA ASP A 92 -3.94 -2.22 20.38
C ASP A 92 -3.10 -1.63 19.25
N LEU A 93 -2.13 -2.40 18.76
CA LEU A 93 -1.32 -2.04 17.61
C LEU A 93 -2.16 -1.94 16.33
N VAL A 94 -3.05 -2.90 16.09
CA VAL A 94 -3.99 -2.88 14.97
C VAL A 94 -4.84 -1.61 15.01
N ASN A 95 -5.47 -1.32 16.15
CA ASN A 95 -6.32 -0.15 16.32
C ASN A 95 -5.54 1.16 16.13
N SER A 96 -4.33 1.25 16.69
CA SER A 96 -3.44 2.40 16.53
C SER A 96 -3.11 2.66 15.04
N LEU A 97 -2.74 1.61 14.30
CA LEU A 97 -2.41 1.72 12.88
C LEU A 97 -3.63 2.08 12.03
N VAL A 98 -4.79 1.44 12.27
CA VAL A 98 -6.04 1.74 11.58
C VAL A 98 -6.46 3.19 11.81
N ASN A 99 -6.34 3.71 13.03
CA ASN A 99 -6.71 5.08 13.35
C ASN A 99 -5.81 6.11 12.67
N LYS A 100 -4.53 5.81 12.45
CA LYS A 100 -3.62 6.70 11.70
C LYS A 100 -3.93 6.80 10.20
N VAL A 101 -4.66 5.83 9.64
CA VAL A 101 -4.99 5.81 8.21
C VAL A 101 -6.42 6.25 7.88
N ARG A 102 -7.22 6.55 8.90
CA ARG A 102 -8.59 7.05 8.74
C ARG A 102 -8.62 8.44 8.08
#